data_AF-N6V9M8-F1
#
_entry.id   AF-N6V9M8-F1
#
_cell.length_a   1.000
_cell.length_b   1.000
_cell.length_c   1.000
_cell.angle_alpha   90.00
_cell.angle_beta   90.00
_cell.angle_gamma   90.00
#
_symmetry.space_group_name_H-M   'P 1'
#
loop_
_entity.id
_entity.type
_entity.pdbx_description
1 polymer ?
#
loop_
_entity_poly.entity_id
_entity_poly.type
_entity_poly.pdbx_seq_one_letter_code
_entity_poly.pdbx_strand_id
1 'polypeptide(L)'
;MVMCCVLKHHVCLCVLSTAVLAGLALITAQTKVYAESLNCNGIANTRATGKAGDRSGDSDKGRIECDGRGMKDLSGKRTIDMKDEPSNPAVKVYNRADITITSGKLTITDKGKSSEPAIQVESGGVLRLSGHVDIQNVYKGIVADGQGSSVTVNRGKIGVRAGGGYVIGVKDGGKVTLVDGVTVSGGGNNTGIEVGGTGGTVTLMGTNFTRVRNGIVFMGDKGKANVSGGAGGATISLVNGGVGIKMEGTGRDNATVMNMTINGGRGTTTGAEMMGEGTLMLNMVNISQVQMGARVSKGKLTVMGGGIQGNTMGVEVSEKGVLKVMGEATIVGTTMGLRVAGGEC
;
A
#
# COMPACT_ATOMS: atom_id res chain seq x y z
N MET A 1 29.62 -72.23 -34.17
CA MET A 1 30.04 -71.16 -33.25
C MET A 1 30.74 -70.09 -34.07
N VAL A 2 30.07 -68.97 -34.35
CA VAL A 2 30.74 -67.71 -34.70
C VAL A 2 29.90 -66.61 -34.08
N MET A 3 30.51 -65.90 -33.13
CA MET A 3 30.01 -64.70 -32.48
C MET A 3 30.75 -63.54 -33.13
N CYS A 4 30.04 -62.56 -33.67
CA CYS A 4 30.61 -61.26 -34.04
C CYS A 4 29.61 -60.14 -33.75
N CYS A 5 30.14 -59.09 -33.13
CA CYS A 5 29.47 -58.05 -32.37
C CYS A 5 28.76 -56.99 -33.23
N VAL A 6 27.67 -56.43 -32.71
CA VAL A 6 27.11 -55.15 -33.16
C VAL A 6 27.21 -54.16 -31.99
N LEU A 7 28.19 -53.26 -32.05
CA LEU A 7 28.16 -51.98 -31.35
C LEU A 7 27.77 -50.92 -32.39
N LYS A 8 26.69 -50.17 -32.14
CA LYS A 8 26.68 -48.71 -32.30
C LYS A 8 25.33 -48.10 -31.88
N HIS A 9 25.48 -46.95 -31.22
CA HIS A 9 24.51 -45.86 -31.03
C HIS A 9 23.49 -46.03 -29.91
N HIS A 10 23.87 -45.66 -28.68
CA HIS A 10 22.88 -45.09 -27.76
C HIS A 10 23.41 -44.23 -26.60
N VAL A 11 24.65 -43.71 -26.66
CA VAL A 11 25.21 -42.97 -25.51
C VAL A 11 26.00 -41.75 -25.97
N CYS A 12 25.33 -40.69 -26.46
CA CYS A 12 25.98 -39.38 -26.51
C CYS A 12 25.06 -38.16 -26.72
N LEU A 13 23.74 -38.24 -26.47
CA LEU A 13 22.86 -37.08 -26.67
C LEU A 13 22.23 -36.53 -25.38
N CYS A 14 22.23 -37.28 -24.27
CA CYS A 14 21.63 -36.83 -23.01
C CYS A 14 22.58 -36.01 -22.12
N VAL A 15 23.89 -36.14 -22.28
CA VAL A 15 24.88 -35.49 -21.39
C VAL A 15 25.21 -34.04 -21.83
N LEU A 16 25.00 -33.72 -23.11
CA LEU A 16 25.23 -32.37 -23.64
C LEU A 16 24.13 -31.36 -23.27
N SER A 17 22.93 -31.81 -22.94
CA SER A 17 21.81 -30.91 -22.61
C SER A 17 21.84 -30.38 -21.17
N THR A 18 22.32 -31.18 -20.20
CA THR A 18 22.37 -30.76 -18.79
C THR A 18 23.53 -29.81 -18.50
N ALA A 19 24.66 -29.95 -19.18
CA ALA A 19 25.80 -29.04 -19.02
C ALA A 19 25.52 -27.64 -19.60
N VAL A 20 24.79 -27.54 -20.71
CA VAL A 20 24.42 -26.25 -21.33
C VAL A 20 23.39 -25.50 -20.47
N LEU A 21 22.42 -26.20 -19.85
CA LEU A 21 21.48 -25.56 -18.91
C LEU A 21 22.17 -25.05 -17.63
N ALA A 22 23.15 -25.78 -17.10
CA ALA A 22 23.93 -25.35 -15.93
C ALA A 22 24.84 -24.15 -16.26
N GLY A 23 25.42 -24.10 -17.47
CA GLY A 23 26.20 -22.96 -17.95
C GLY A 23 25.37 -21.69 -18.10
N LEU A 24 24.14 -21.79 -18.62
CA LEU A 24 23.23 -20.64 -18.76
C LEU A 24 22.72 -20.12 -17.40
N ALA A 25 22.54 -21.01 -16.41
CA ALA A 25 22.22 -20.63 -15.03
C ALA A 25 23.38 -19.93 -14.30
N LEU A 26 24.63 -20.32 -14.56
CA LEU A 26 25.80 -19.63 -13.99
C LEU A 26 26.06 -18.25 -14.63
N ILE A 27 25.84 -18.09 -15.94
CA ILE A 27 26.06 -16.81 -16.63
C ILE A 27 24.98 -15.78 -16.23
N THR A 28 23.75 -16.22 -15.95
CA THR A 28 22.69 -15.34 -15.41
C THR A 28 22.86 -15.03 -13.92
N ALA A 29 23.62 -15.83 -13.17
CA ALA A 29 23.93 -15.56 -11.76
C ALA A 29 25.00 -14.48 -11.57
N GLN A 30 25.86 -14.22 -12.57
CA GLN A 30 26.99 -13.28 -12.46
C GLN A 30 26.77 -11.91 -13.12
N THR A 31 25.65 -11.69 -13.82
CA THR A 31 25.24 -10.36 -14.28
C THR A 31 24.13 -9.76 -13.43
N LYS A 32 24.14 -10.01 -12.12
CA LYS A 32 23.74 -8.96 -11.18
C LYS A 32 24.75 -7.84 -11.29
N VAL A 33 24.62 -7.03 -12.34
CA VAL A 33 25.04 -5.64 -12.30
C VAL A 33 24.28 -5.08 -11.10
N TYR A 34 24.98 -4.98 -9.97
CA TYR A 34 24.45 -4.27 -8.80
C TYR A 34 24.06 -2.90 -9.32
N ALA A 35 22.76 -2.62 -9.33
CA ALA A 35 22.29 -1.29 -9.68
C ALA A 35 22.92 -0.36 -8.64
N GLU A 36 23.86 0.48 -9.08
CA GLU A 36 24.61 1.32 -8.17
C GLU A 36 23.62 2.19 -7.40
N SER A 37 23.65 2.08 -6.06
CA SER A 37 22.90 2.96 -5.17
C SER A 37 23.08 4.44 -5.57
N LEU A 38 21.98 5.16 -5.80
CA LEU A 38 21.95 6.58 -6.18
C LEU A 38 21.53 7.45 -5.00
N ASN A 39 22.28 8.52 -4.72
CA ASN A 39 22.00 9.47 -3.64
C ASN A 39 21.74 8.79 -2.27
N CYS A 40 22.47 7.71 -2.02
CA CYS A 40 22.31 6.82 -0.88
C CYS A 40 23.61 6.67 -0.06
N ASN A 41 24.48 7.68 -0.09
CA ASN A 41 25.81 7.62 0.52
C ASN A 41 26.02 8.62 1.69
N GLY A 42 24.99 9.40 2.05
CA GLY A 42 24.97 10.14 3.32
C GLY A 42 24.30 11.51 3.28
N ILE A 43 25.12 12.57 3.37
CA ILE A 43 24.66 13.95 3.53
C ILE A 43 24.31 14.58 2.17
N ALA A 44 23.13 15.20 2.07
CA ALA A 44 22.71 15.94 0.89
C ALA A 44 23.57 17.21 0.65
N ASN A 45 23.96 17.43 -0.60
CA ASN A 45 24.82 18.52 -1.05
C ASN A 45 24.24 19.19 -2.31
N THR A 46 24.16 20.52 -2.30
CA THR A 46 23.63 21.33 -3.41
C THR A 46 24.55 21.36 -4.64
N ARG A 47 25.83 20.99 -4.48
CA ARG A 47 26.81 20.94 -5.56
C ARG A 47 26.89 19.57 -6.25
N ALA A 48 26.27 18.55 -5.67
CA ALA A 48 26.31 17.19 -6.21
C ALA A 48 25.32 17.01 -7.36
N THR A 49 25.77 16.31 -8.40
CA THR A 49 25.01 16.03 -9.63
C THR A 49 23.98 14.92 -9.43
N GLY A 50 24.16 14.10 -8.39
CA GLY A 50 23.27 13.00 -8.04
C GLY A 50 23.44 11.75 -8.90
N LYS A 51 24.51 11.70 -9.71
CA LYS A 51 24.94 10.50 -10.43
C LYS A 51 25.71 9.55 -9.51
N ALA A 52 25.63 8.27 -9.77
CA ALA A 52 26.45 7.27 -9.07
C ALA A 52 27.94 7.62 -9.21
N GLY A 53 28.68 7.50 -8.11
CA GLY A 53 30.13 7.78 -8.06
C GLY A 53 30.53 9.26 -8.05
N ASP A 54 29.60 10.22 -7.93
CA ASP A 54 29.94 11.63 -7.79
C ASP A 54 30.73 11.90 -6.49
N ARG A 55 31.95 12.43 -6.64
CA ARG A 55 32.83 12.79 -5.51
C ARG A 55 32.23 13.88 -4.62
N SER A 56 31.28 14.64 -5.12
CA SER A 56 30.60 15.72 -4.41
C SER A 56 29.56 15.21 -3.40
N GLY A 57 29.27 13.91 -3.40
CA GLY A 57 28.33 13.25 -2.49
C GLY A 57 26.91 13.15 -3.06
N ASP A 58 25.92 13.05 -2.17
CA ASP A 58 24.52 12.94 -2.55
C ASP A 58 23.95 14.30 -2.98
N SER A 59 23.15 14.33 -4.04
CA SER A 59 22.41 15.52 -4.45
C SER A 59 21.23 15.79 -3.53
N ASP A 60 20.97 17.07 -3.26
CA ASP A 60 19.75 17.51 -2.59
C ASP A 60 18.51 17.45 -3.50
N LYS A 61 18.69 17.25 -4.81
CA LYS A 61 17.60 17.23 -5.81
C LYS A 61 17.43 15.89 -6.52
N GLY A 62 18.46 15.05 -6.50
CA GLY A 62 18.44 13.76 -7.16
C GLY A 62 17.51 12.76 -6.47
N ARG A 63 16.95 11.85 -7.27
CA ARG A 63 16.21 10.67 -6.79
C ARG A 63 17.09 9.85 -5.83
N ILE A 64 16.49 9.31 -4.78
CA ILE A 64 17.14 8.36 -3.89
C ILE A 64 16.84 6.95 -4.37
N GLU A 65 17.86 6.15 -4.62
CA GLU A 65 17.73 4.74 -4.92
C GLU A 65 18.75 3.93 -4.12
N CYS A 66 18.26 3.11 -3.21
CA CYS A 66 19.07 2.40 -2.25
C CYS A 66 18.88 0.89 -2.39
N ASP A 67 19.99 0.18 -2.55
CA ASP A 67 20.04 -1.28 -2.62
C ASP A 67 21.06 -1.86 -1.63
N GLY A 68 21.06 -3.20 -1.54
CA GLY A 68 22.05 -3.96 -0.78
C GLY A 68 21.74 -4.11 0.71
N ARG A 69 22.48 -4.98 1.40
CA ARG A 69 22.33 -5.18 2.86
C ARG A 69 23.17 -4.15 3.60
N GLY A 70 22.57 -3.45 4.55
CA GLY A 70 23.27 -2.52 5.43
C GLY A 70 22.34 -1.40 5.89
N MET A 71 22.62 -0.89 7.10
CA MET A 71 21.97 0.31 7.61
C MET A 71 22.67 1.54 7.02
N LYS A 72 21.90 2.45 6.42
CA LYS A 72 22.41 3.73 5.92
C LYS A 72 21.57 4.87 6.48
N ASP A 73 22.26 5.88 7.01
CA ASP A 73 21.63 7.09 7.51
C ASP A 73 21.86 8.23 6.53
N LEU A 74 20.78 8.76 5.99
CA LEU A 74 20.78 9.91 5.08
C LEU A 74 20.39 11.15 5.86
N SER A 75 21.06 12.26 5.57
CA SER A 75 20.84 13.54 6.25
C SER A 75 20.83 14.70 5.27
N GLY A 76 20.37 15.86 5.76
CA GLY A 76 20.26 17.09 4.99
C GLY A 76 18.89 17.27 4.31
N LYS A 77 18.57 18.52 3.96
CA LYS A 77 17.33 18.86 3.27
C LYS A 77 17.38 18.34 1.83
N ARG A 78 16.29 17.72 1.37
CA ARG A 78 16.17 17.18 0.01
C ARG A 78 14.86 17.64 -0.63
N THR A 79 14.92 18.04 -1.90
CA THR A 79 13.79 18.52 -2.70
C THR A 79 13.83 17.85 -4.07
N ILE A 80 13.06 16.77 -4.22
CA ILE A 80 13.06 15.93 -5.41
C ILE A 80 11.84 16.27 -6.26
N ASP A 81 12.05 16.64 -7.52
CA ASP A 81 10.99 16.89 -8.50
C ASP A 81 10.91 15.71 -9.47
N MET A 82 9.80 14.95 -9.41
CA MET A 82 9.62 13.74 -10.21
C MET A 82 9.45 14.02 -11.70
N LYS A 83 9.29 15.29 -12.12
CA LYS A 83 9.10 15.64 -13.54
C LYS A 83 10.30 15.26 -14.41
N ASP A 84 11.49 15.21 -13.82
CA ASP A 84 12.75 15.03 -14.56
C ASP A 84 12.98 13.54 -14.87
N GLU A 85 12.38 12.65 -14.08
CA GLU A 85 12.43 11.19 -14.26
C GLU A 85 11.04 10.56 -13.99
N PRO A 86 10.02 10.85 -14.83
CA PRO A 86 8.63 10.53 -14.53
C PRO A 86 8.33 9.03 -14.45
N SER A 87 9.19 8.19 -15.01
CA SER A 87 9.07 6.73 -14.98
C SER A 87 9.67 6.08 -13.73
N ASN A 88 10.11 6.87 -12.74
CA ASN A 88 10.71 6.36 -11.52
C ASN A 88 10.13 7.03 -10.26
N PRO A 89 10.09 6.32 -9.12
CA PRO A 89 9.74 6.93 -7.85
C PRO A 89 10.79 7.94 -7.39
N ALA A 90 10.45 8.90 -6.53
CA ALA A 90 11.44 9.82 -5.97
C ALA A 90 12.36 9.14 -4.94
N VAL A 91 11.87 8.13 -4.25
CA VAL A 91 12.63 7.29 -3.32
C VAL A 91 12.33 5.83 -3.60
N LYS A 92 13.36 5.05 -3.91
CA LYS A 92 13.29 3.59 -4.07
C LYS A 92 14.22 2.90 -3.09
N VAL A 93 13.70 1.97 -2.29
CA VAL A 93 14.50 1.14 -1.37
C VAL A 93 14.18 -0.33 -1.61
N TYR A 94 15.21 -1.14 -1.87
CA TYR A 94 14.99 -2.53 -2.24
C TYR A 94 16.16 -3.44 -1.83
N ASN A 95 16.01 -4.75 -2.08
CA ASN A 95 17.04 -5.76 -1.81
C ASN A 95 17.56 -5.77 -0.35
N ARG A 96 16.64 -5.60 0.61
CA ARG A 96 16.94 -5.57 2.06
C ARG A 96 17.82 -4.41 2.53
N ALA A 97 17.85 -3.31 1.79
CA ALA A 97 18.42 -2.05 2.28
C ALA A 97 17.62 -1.54 3.48
N ASP A 98 18.31 -1.06 4.50
CA ASP A 98 17.70 -0.42 5.67
C ASP A 98 18.15 1.04 5.73
N ILE A 99 17.22 1.96 5.46
CA ILE A 99 17.50 3.37 5.25
C ILE A 99 16.75 4.20 6.29
N THR A 100 17.46 5.07 6.99
CA THR A 100 16.85 6.13 7.80
C THR A 100 17.20 7.49 7.22
N ILE A 101 16.20 8.34 7.01
CA ILE A 101 16.40 9.75 6.65
C ILE A 101 16.16 10.58 7.91
N THR A 102 17.26 10.89 8.60
CA THR A 102 17.27 11.28 10.02
C THR A 102 17.19 12.79 10.23
N SER A 103 17.63 13.60 9.25
CA SER A 103 17.63 15.07 9.39
C SER A 103 17.32 15.80 8.09
N GLY A 104 16.63 16.93 8.22
CA GLY A 104 16.17 17.74 7.09
C GLY A 104 14.71 17.52 6.71
N LYS A 105 14.19 18.42 5.87
CA LYS A 105 12.88 18.28 5.24
C LYS A 105 13.07 17.50 3.94
N LEU A 106 12.36 16.38 3.76
CA LEU A 106 12.23 15.71 2.47
C LEU A 106 10.99 16.26 1.78
N THR A 107 11.19 16.95 0.66
CA THR A 107 10.10 17.47 -0.18
C THR A 107 10.08 16.70 -1.49
N ILE A 108 8.92 16.17 -1.88
CA ILE A 108 8.72 15.48 -3.16
C ILE A 108 7.58 16.15 -3.88
N THR A 109 7.81 16.57 -5.12
CA THR A 109 6.78 17.21 -5.96
C THR A 109 6.65 16.49 -7.30
N ASP A 110 5.45 16.47 -7.85
CA ASP A 110 5.19 16.08 -9.24
C ASP A 110 4.30 17.13 -9.92
N LYS A 111 4.65 17.50 -11.16
CA LYS A 111 3.90 18.45 -12.00
C LYS A 111 2.91 17.77 -12.95
N GLY A 112 2.48 16.55 -12.62
CA GLY A 112 1.46 15.84 -13.39
C GLY A 112 2.01 14.83 -14.40
N LYS A 113 3.32 14.56 -14.40
CA LYS A 113 3.96 13.74 -15.44
C LYS A 113 4.18 12.29 -15.03
N SER A 114 4.37 12.03 -13.75
CA SER A 114 4.65 10.67 -13.26
C SER A 114 3.37 9.90 -12.96
N SER A 115 3.37 8.59 -13.22
CA SER A 115 2.39 7.63 -12.70
C SER A 115 2.96 6.74 -11.59
N GLU A 116 4.22 6.96 -11.23
CA GLU A 116 4.94 6.21 -10.21
C GLU A 116 4.60 6.74 -8.80
N PRO A 117 4.80 5.91 -7.76
CA PRO A 117 4.70 6.39 -6.39
C PRO A 117 5.83 7.33 -6.01
N ALA A 118 5.56 8.28 -5.11
CA ALA A 118 6.61 9.13 -4.55
C ALA A 118 7.67 8.29 -3.83
N ILE A 119 7.23 7.29 -3.08
CA ILE A 119 8.08 6.37 -2.33
C ILE A 119 7.70 4.94 -2.66
N GLN A 120 8.69 4.12 -3.03
CA GLN A 120 8.53 2.69 -3.26
C GLN A 120 9.54 1.91 -2.44
N VAL A 121 9.07 0.95 -1.66
CA VAL A 121 9.91 0.03 -0.90
C VAL A 121 9.51 -1.40 -1.18
N GLU A 122 10.47 -2.21 -1.63
CA GLU A 122 10.21 -3.57 -2.09
C GLU A 122 11.31 -4.56 -1.69
N SER A 123 11.08 -5.86 -1.93
CA SER A 123 12.10 -6.91 -1.75
C SER A 123 12.79 -6.90 -0.37
N GLY A 124 12.02 -6.63 0.70
CA GLY A 124 12.50 -6.60 2.08
C GLY A 124 13.20 -5.31 2.49
N GLY A 125 13.15 -4.25 1.67
CA GLY A 125 13.70 -2.94 2.01
C GLY A 125 12.99 -2.27 3.19
N VAL A 126 13.68 -1.41 3.91
CA VAL A 126 13.13 -0.69 5.05
C VAL A 126 13.48 0.78 4.92
N LEU A 127 12.48 1.65 5.03
CA LEU A 127 12.64 3.10 4.99
C LEU A 127 12.01 3.74 6.23
N ARG A 128 12.82 4.51 6.97
CA ARG A 128 12.40 5.30 8.12
C ARG A 128 12.61 6.77 7.84
N LEU A 129 11.53 7.54 7.78
CA LEU A 129 11.55 8.99 7.58
C LEU A 129 11.34 9.68 8.92
N SER A 130 12.43 9.94 9.63
CA SER A 130 12.40 10.59 10.95
C SER A 130 12.26 12.11 10.88
N GLY A 131 12.66 12.71 9.75
CA GLY A 131 12.47 14.13 9.44
C GLY A 131 11.04 14.50 9.05
N HIS A 132 10.83 15.78 8.70
CA HIS A 132 9.54 16.23 8.17
C HIS A 132 9.40 15.86 6.68
N VAL A 133 8.32 15.19 6.34
CA VAL A 133 7.99 14.79 4.96
C VAL A 133 6.95 15.72 4.34
N ASP A 134 7.17 16.13 3.09
CA ASP A 134 6.27 17.00 2.34
C ASP A 134 6.11 16.50 0.90
N ILE A 135 5.12 15.63 0.67
CA ILE A 135 4.83 15.06 -0.65
C ILE A 135 3.63 15.81 -1.25
N GLN A 136 3.78 16.31 -2.47
CA GLN A 136 2.78 17.18 -3.10
C GLN A 136 2.49 16.78 -4.56
N ASN A 137 1.20 16.69 -4.88
CA ASN A 137 0.67 16.53 -6.25
C ASN A 137 1.15 15.27 -7.00
N VAL A 138 1.61 14.27 -6.27
CA VAL A 138 2.07 12.98 -6.82
C VAL A 138 0.89 12.13 -7.27
N TYR A 139 1.15 11.16 -8.15
CA TYR A 139 0.12 10.25 -8.63
C TYR A 139 -0.22 9.15 -7.60
N LYS A 140 0.80 8.58 -6.96
CA LYS A 140 0.69 7.68 -5.82
C LYS A 140 1.61 8.16 -4.70
N GLY A 141 1.21 7.99 -3.44
CA GLY A 141 2.01 8.41 -2.29
C GLY A 141 3.14 7.42 -1.98
N ILE A 142 2.82 6.43 -1.13
CA ILE A 142 3.76 5.45 -0.60
C ILE A 142 3.31 4.05 -1.04
N VAL A 143 4.26 3.24 -1.52
CA VAL A 143 4.07 1.82 -1.82
C VAL A 143 5.06 0.98 -1.02
N ALA A 144 4.55 -0.01 -0.27
CA ALA A 144 5.36 -1.07 0.32
C ALA A 144 4.94 -2.43 -0.22
N ASP A 145 5.88 -3.14 -0.84
CA ASP A 145 5.62 -4.36 -1.61
C ASP A 145 6.50 -5.54 -1.17
N GLY A 146 5.87 -6.61 -0.74
CA GLY A 146 6.56 -7.85 -0.39
C GLY A 146 6.94 -7.95 1.08
N GLN A 147 7.19 -9.19 1.50
CA GLN A 147 7.49 -9.52 2.88
C GLN A 147 8.76 -8.82 3.36
N GLY A 148 8.66 -8.17 4.53
CA GLY A 148 9.76 -7.41 5.13
C GLY A 148 9.90 -5.98 4.60
N SER A 149 9.21 -5.64 3.51
CA SER A 149 9.21 -4.28 2.97
C SER A 149 8.44 -3.34 3.89
N SER A 150 9.05 -2.24 4.33
CA SER A 150 8.37 -1.32 5.25
C SER A 150 8.74 0.14 5.11
N VAL A 151 7.75 1.02 5.32
CA VAL A 151 7.91 2.47 5.37
C VAL A 151 7.36 3.01 6.67
N THR A 152 8.14 3.80 7.40
CA THR A 152 7.69 4.56 8.57
C THR A 152 7.86 6.06 8.32
N VAL A 153 6.81 6.84 8.53
CA VAL A 153 6.84 8.30 8.40
C VAL A 153 6.49 8.93 9.74
N ASN A 154 7.45 9.69 10.29
CA ASN A 154 7.28 10.27 11.61
C ASN A 154 6.29 11.43 11.62
N ARG A 155 6.41 12.33 10.65
CA ARG A 155 5.56 13.52 10.60
C ARG A 155 5.59 14.13 9.21
N GLY A 156 4.52 14.83 8.87
CA GLY A 156 4.47 15.59 7.63
C GLY A 156 3.12 15.56 6.94
N LYS A 157 3.16 15.80 5.63
CA LYS A 157 1.98 15.81 4.76
C LYS A 157 2.20 15.02 3.49
N ILE A 158 1.16 14.31 3.06
CA ILE A 158 1.15 13.51 1.83
C ILE A 158 -0.06 13.92 0.98
N GLY A 159 0.20 14.53 -0.16
CA GLY A 159 -0.81 14.99 -1.10
C GLY A 159 -0.74 14.25 -2.43
N VAL A 160 -1.80 13.52 -2.76
CA VAL A 160 -2.03 12.92 -4.08
C VAL A 160 -2.97 13.82 -4.89
N ARG A 161 -2.65 14.00 -6.17
CA ARG A 161 -3.44 14.87 -7.07
C ARG A 161 -4.81 14.26 -7.42
N ALA A 162 -5.73 15.10 -7.89
CA ALA A 162 -6.97 14.63 -8.50
C ALA A 162 -6.68 13.70 -9.69
N GLY A 163 -7.41 12.59 -9.79
CA GLY A 163 -7.16 11.54 -10.77
C GLY A 163 -5.91 10.70 -10.49
N GLY A 164 -5.25 10.89 -9.34
CA GLY A 164 -4.20 10.00 -8.84
C GLY A 164 -4.75 8.64 -8.40
N GLY A 165 -3.85 7.68 -8.18
CA GLY A 165 -4.20 6.32 -7.76
C GLY A 165 -4.58 6.25 -6.28
N TYR A 166 -3.57 6.10 -5.42
CA TYR A 166 -3.77 5.98 -3.99
C TYR A 166 -2.68 6.66 -3.16
N VAL A 167 -3.01 7.00 -1.91
CA VAL A 167 -2.02 7.60 -1.00
C VAL A 167 -1.10 6.52 -0.43
N ILE A 168 -1.65 5.41 0.05
CA ILE A 168 -0.89 4.30 0.60
C ILE A 168 -1.27 3.02 -0.14
N GLY A 169 -0.29 2.34 -0.72
CA GLY A 169 -0.43 1.00 -1.27
C GLY A 169 0.41 0.01 -0.47
N VAL A 170 -0.19 -1.07 0.01
CA VAL A 170 0.55 -2.21 0.56
C VAL A 170 0.15 -3.49 -0.15
N LYS A 171 1.13 -4.33 -0.46
CA LYS A 171 0.90 -5.64 -1.04
C LYS A 171 1.94 -6.64 -0.59
N ASP A 172 1.58 -7.90 -0.69
CA ASP A 172 2.42 -9.06 -0.45
C ASP A 172 3.16 -9.07 0.90
N GLY A 173 2.50 -8.59 1.95
CA GLY A 173 3.04 -8.53 3.31
C GLY A 173 3.78 -7.22 3.63
N GLY A 174 3.79 -6.26 2.71
CA GLY A 174 4.34 -4.92 2.91
C GLY A 174 3.68 -4.15 4.05
N LYS A 175 4.43 -3.21 4.63
CA LYS A 175 4.00 -2.46 5.82
C LYS A 175 4.19 -0.96 5.66
N VAL A 176 3.18 -0.17 6.05
CA VAL A 176 3.30 1.29 6.15
C VAL A 176 2.84 1.76 7.52
N THR A 177 3.63 2.62 8.15
CA THR A 177 3.32 3.24 9.44
C THR A 177 3.42 4.76 9.32
N LEU A 178 2.33 5.46 9.61
CA LEU A 178 2.30 6.92 9.73
C LEU A 178 2.07 7.28 11.19
N VAL A 179 2.91 8.17 11.74
CA VAL A 179 2.82 8.56 13.15
C VAL A 179 2.68 10.08 13.31
N ASP A 180 2.60 10.56 14.55
CA ASP A 180 2.46 11.97 14.96
C ASP A 180 1.48 12.81 14.11
N GLY A 181 0.34 12.22 13.76
CA GLY A 181 -0.72 12.94 13.06
C GLY A 181 -0.37 13.42 11.65
N VAL A 182 0.42 12.65 10.89
CA VAL A 182 0.62 12.87 9.45
C VAL A 182 -0.71 13.21 8.76
N THR A 183 -0.72 14.25 7.95
CA THR A 183 -1.92 14.69 7.22
C THR A 183 -1.91 14.19 5.80
N VAL A 184 -3.06 13.75 5.31
CA VAL A 184 -3.20 13.15 4.00
C VAL A 184 -4.33 13.82 3.20
N SER A 185 -4.08 14.09 1.92
CA SER A 185 -5.09 14.61 0.98
C SER A 185 -5.07 13.84 -0.34
N GLY A 186 -6.25 13.39 -0.77
CA GLY A 186 -6.42 12.54 -1.95
C GLY A 186 -6.85 13.23 -3.26
N GLY A 187 -7.00 14.55 -3.27
CA GLY A 187 -7.39 15.26 -4.49
C GLY A 187 -8.85 15.05 -4.95
N GLY A 188 -9.58 14.04 -4.46
CA GLY A 188 -11.03 13.88 -4.55
C GLY A 188 -11.54 12.66 -5.33
N ASN A 189 -10.72 12.08 -6.22
CA ASN A 189 -11.11 10.93 -7.04
C ASN A 189 -10.08 9.80 -6.97
N ASN A 190 -9.66 9.46 -5.75
CA ASN A 190 -8.60 8.49 -5.51
C ASN A 190 -8.92 7.61 -4.30
N THR A 191 -8.03 6.66 -4.01
CA THR A 191 -8.12 5.80 -2.83
C THR A 191 -7.16 6.29 -1.73
N GLY A 192 -7.61 6.32 -0.47
CA GLY A 192 -6.73 6.60 0.66
C GLY A 192 -5.70 5.48 0.84
N ILE A 193 -6.19 4.27 1.10
CA ILE A 193 -5.38 3.08 1.35
C ILE A 193 -5.84 1.96 0.42
N GLU A 194 -4.92 1.36 -0.31
CA GLU A 194 -5.13 0.17 -1.12
C GLU A 194 -4.29 -0.99 -0.57
N VAL A 195 -4.93 -2.14 -0.34
CA VAL A 195 -4.25 -3.35 0.16
C VAL A 195 -4.47 -4.50 -0.81
N GLY A 196 -3.41 -4.83 -1.55
CA GLY A 196 -3.38 -5.79 -2.66
C GLY A 196 -2.76 -7.16 -2.32
N GLY A 197 -2.73 -8.04 -3.33
CA GLY A 197 -1.98 -9.32 -3.31
C GLY A 197 -2.36 -10.22 -2.12
N THR A 198 -1.35 -10.80 -1.48
CA THR A 198 -1.51 -11.63 -0.26
C THR A 198 -1.77 -10.81 1.02
N GLY A 199 -1.97 -9.49 0.90
CA GLY A 199 -2.30 -8.59 2.00
C GLY A 199 -1.14 -7.68 2.42
N GLY A 200 -1.21 -7.16 3.64
CA GLY A 200 -0.29 -6.15 4.14
C GLY A 200 -0.80 -5.48 5.41
N THR A 201 0.02 -4.62 6.01
CA THR A 201 -0.33 -3.89 7.24
C THR A 201 -0.17 -2.39 7.07
N VAL A 202 -1.20 -1.64 7.42
CA VAL A 202 -1.13 -0.19 7.57
C VAL A 202 -1.43 0.20 9.02
N THR A 203 -0.57 1.01 9.62
CA THR A 203 -0.75 1.55 10.97
C THR A 203 -0.70 3.06 10.91
N LEU A 204 -1.72 3.71 11.42
CA LEU A 204 -1.90 5.14 11.45
C LEU A 204 -1.98 5.56 12.91
N MET A 205 -1.27 6.60 13.34
CA MET A 205 -1.37 7.11 14.72
C MET A 205 -1.67 8.60 14.68
N GLY A 206 -2.95 8.94 14.91
CA GLY A 206 -3.49 10.30 14.81
C GLY A 206 -3.66 10.83 13.38
N THR A 207 -3.55 9.97 12.36
CA THR A 207 -3.54 10.39 10.94
C THR A 207 -4.93 10.80 10.46
N ASN A 208 -5.00 11.86 9.65
CA ASN A 208 -6.24 12.35 9.05
C ASN A 208 -6.18 12.34 7.52
N PHE A 209 -7.08 11.59 6.88
CA PHE A 209 -7.28 11.58 5.44
C PHE A 209 -8.42 12.50 5.06
N THR A 210 -8.20 13.33 4.05
CA THR A 210 -9.20 14.23 3.49
C THR A 210 -9.30 14.06 1.99
N ARG A 211 -10.49 14.34 1.44
CA ARG A 211 -10.74 14.38 -0.02
C ARG A 211 -10.33 13.08 -0.72
N VAL A 212 -10.69 11.93 -0.15
CA VAL A 212 -10.54 10.63 -0.81
C VAL A 212 -11.90 10.14 -1.28
N ARG A 213 -11.94 9.44 -2.42
CA ARG A 213 -13.17 8.81 -2.94
C ARG A 213 -13.42 7.49 -2.22
N ASN A 214 -12.40 6.66 -2.16
CA ASN A 214 -12.43 5.44 -1.37
C ASN A 214 -11.49 5.60 -0.17
N GLY A 215 -11.94 5.26 1.04
CA GLY A 215 -11.09 5.33 2.22
C GLY A 215 -10.05 4.22 2.23
N ILE A 216 -10.53 2.98 2.39
CA ILE A 216 -9.72 1.76 2.40
C ILE A 216 -10.31 0.81 1.37
N VAL A 217 -9.47 0.31 0.45
CA VAL A 217 -9.86 -0.72 -0.52
C VAL A 217 -9.00 -1.95 -0.29
N PHE A 218 -9.66 -3.05 0.06
CA PHE A 218 -9.07 -4.37 0.13
C PHE A 218 -9.36 -5.09 -1.18
N MET A 219 -8.30 -5.46 -1.89
CA MET A 219 -8.37 -6.14 -3.18
C MET A 219 -7.37 -7.30 -3.21
N GLY A 220 -7.75 -8.44 -3.78
CA GLY A 220 -6.88 -9.61 -3.88
C GLY A 220 -7.61 -10.92 -3.63
N ASP A 221 -6.90 -12.00 -3.89
CA ASP A 221 -7.44 -13.35 -4.01
C ASP A 221 -7.03 -14.29 -2.86
N LYS A 222 -6.23 -13.81 -1.90
CA LYS A 222 -5.78 -14.61 -0.74
C LYS A 222 -5.17 -13.75 0.37
N GLY A 223 -4.98 -14.34 1.55
CA GLY A 223 -4.18 -13.78 2.63
C GLY A 223 -4.93 -12.83 3.57
N LYS A 224 -4.17 -12.19 4.47
CA LYS A 224 -4.70 -11.35 5.56
C LYS A 224 -4.24 -9.91 5.41
N ALA A 225 -5.18 -8.98 5.59
CA ALA A 225 -4.90 -7.55 5.53
C ALA A 225 -5.32 -6.85 6.82
N ASN A 226 -4.53 -5.88 7.27
CA ASN A 226 -4.81 -5.13 8.50
C ASN A 226 -4.59 -3.64 8.31
N VAL A 227 -5.60 -2.82 8.65
CA VAL A 227 -5.49 -1.36 8.72
C VAL A 227 -5.91 -0.92 10.11
N SER A 228 -5.04 -0.21 10.82
CA SER A 228 -5.27 0.19 12.21
C SER A 228 -5.00 1.67 12.42
N GLY A 229 -5.90 2.33 13.15
CA GLY A 229 -5.73 3.69 13.67
C GLY A 229 -4.86 3.79 14.93
N GLY A 230 -4.21 2.69 15.36
CA GLY A 230 -3.15 2.71 16.37
C GLY A 230 -3.49 3.50 17.64
N ALA A 231 -2.50 4.13 18.26
CA ALA A 231 -2.71 5.08 19.35
C ALA A 231 -3.20 6.44 18.77
N GLY A 232 -4.28 6.99 19.33
CA GLY A 232 -4.88 8.25 18.89
C GLY A 232 -5.95 8.11 17.78
N GLY A 233 -6.15 6.90 17.24
CA GLY A 233 -7.11 6.66 16.16
C GLY A 233 -6.66 7.26 14.83
N ALA A 234 -7.46 7.05 13.78
CA ALA A 234 -7.31 7.80 12.54
C ALA A 234 -8.67 8.07 11.90
N THR A 235 -8.75 9.19 11.17
CA THR A 235 -9.99 9.65 10.54
C THR A 235 -9.86 9.65 9.03
N ILE A 236 -10.89 9.16 8.34
CA ILE A 236 -11.04 9.29 6.89
C ILE A 236 -12.30 10.10 6.59
N SER A 237 -12.11 11.23 5.90
CA SER A 237 -13.19 12.09 5.41
C SER A 237 -13.34 11.92 3.90
N LEU A 238 -14.45 11.32 3.51
CA LEU A 238 -14.79 10.99 2.12
C LEU A 238 -15.32 12.20 1.37
N VAL A 239 -15.18 12.18 0.05
CA VAL A 239 -16.00 13.03 -0.83
C VAL A 239 -17.39 12.42 -1.05
N ASN A 240 -18.33 13.22 -1.54
CA ASN A 240 -19.70 12.75 -1.86
C ASN A 240 -19.67 11.56 -2.84
N GLY A 241 -20.47 10.54 -2.54
CA GLY A 241 -20.63 9.30 -3.31
C GLY A 241 -19.53 8.28 -3.08
N GLY A 242 -18.60 8.55 -2.16
CA GLY A 242 -17.45 7.70 -1.90
C GLY A 242 -17.80 6.43 -1.13
N VAL A 243 -16.80 5.57 -0.93
CA VAL A 243 -16.91 4.37 -0.10
C VAL A 243 -15.87 4.42 1.01
N GLY A 244 -16.28 4.27 2.26
CA GLY A 244 -15.37 4.30 3.40
C GLY A 244 -14.40 3.13 3.42
N ILE A 245 -14.95 1.91 3.44
CA ILE A 245 -14.20 0.66 3.44
C ILE A 245 -14.81 -0.23 2.38
N LYS A 246 -14.03 -0.64 1.40
CA LYS A 246 -14.46 -1.51 0.31
C LYS A 246 -13.69 -2.81 0.35
N MET A 247 -14.39 -3.94 0.32
CA MET A 247 -13.79 -5.25 0.11
C MET A 247 -14.27 -5.82 -1.21
N GLU A 248 -13.32 -6.02 -2.12
CA GLU A 248 -13.54 -6.62 -3.43
C GLU A 248 -12.51 -7.73 -3.69
N GLY A 249 -12.85 -8.68 -4.57
CA GLY A 249 -12.03 -9.86 -4.84
C GLY A 249 -12.71 -11.17 -4.45
N THR A 250 -12.14 -12.28 -4.88
CA THR A 250 -12.81 -13.59 -4.86
C THR A 250 -12.24 -14.60 -3.86
N GLY A 251 -11.19 -14.26 -3.10
CA GLY A 251 -10.53 -15.26 -2.24
C GLY A 251 -9.76 -14.73 -1.04
N ARG A 252 -9.87 -13.45 -0.69
CA ARG A 252 -9.23 -12.93 0.52
C ARG A 252 -9.74 -13.64 1.76
N ASP A 253 -8.85 -14.09 2.64
CA ASP A 253 -9.26 -14.82 3.84
C ASP A 253 -9.96 -13.88 4.82
N ASN A 254 -9.25 -12.84 5.26
CA ASN A 254 -9.72 -11.89 6.25
C ASN A 254 -9.08 -10.50 6.05
N ALA A 255 -9.90 -9.45 6.10
CA ALA A 255 -9.46 -8.07 6.25
C ALA A 255 -9.91 -7.52 7.59
N THR A 256 -9.06 -6.79 8.28
CA THR A 256 -9.39 -6.13 9.55
C THR A 256 -9.15 -4.64 9.45
N VAL A 257 -10.14 -3.86 9.90
CA VAL A 257 -10.02 -2.42 10.14
C VAL A 257 -10.31 -2.16 11.60
N MET A 258 -9.43 -1.43 12.29
CA MET A 258 -9.63 -1.17 13.72
C MET A 258 -9.30 0.26 14.15
N ASN A 259 -10.03 0.75 15.15
CA ASN A 259 -9.83 2.06 15.79
C ASN A 259 -9.83 3.23 14.79
N MET A 260 -10.83 3.26 13.92
CA MET A 260 -10.96 4.25 12.83
C MET A 260 -12.28 5.00 12.93
N THR A 261 -12.26 6.26 12.50
CA THR A 261 -13.47 7.03 12.21
C THR A 261 -13.57 7.27 10.71
N ILE A 262 -14.71 6.92 10.13
CA ILE A 262 -15.03 7.14 8.72
C ILE A 262 -16.20 8.11 8.64
N ASN A 263 -15.94 9.29 8.09
CA ASN A 263 -16.93 10.33 7.88
C ASN A 263 -17.25 10.44 6.39
N GLY A 264 -18.53 10.26 6.06
CA GLY A 264 -19.02 10.45 4.70
C GLY A 264 -19.03 11.91 4.25
N GLY A 265 -19.03 12.12 2.94
CA GLY A 265 -19.14 13.44 2.33
C GLY A 265 -20.59 13.96 2.20
N ARG A 266 -21.54 13.38 2.96
CA ARG A 266 -23.00 13.47 2.71
C ARG A 266 -23.37 12.91 1.31
N GLY A 267 -24.64 12.99 0.93
CA GLY A 267 -25.10 12.47 -0.38
C GLY A 267 -25.01 10.95 -0.48
N THR A 268 -24.63 10.41 -1.64
CA THR A 268 -24.73 8.96 -1.98
C THR A 268 -23.60 8.08 -1.46
N THR A 269 -22.96 8.51 -0.37
CA THR A 269 -21.76 7.84 0.19
C THR A 269 -22.16 6.56 0.94
N THR A 270 -21.35 5.51 0.82
CA THR A 270 -21.49 4.25 1.58
C THR A 270 -20.37 4.11 2.59
N GLY A 271 -20.68 3.69 3.81
CA GLY A 271 -19.67 3.51 4.87
C GLY A 271 -18.79 2.30 4.64
N ALA A 272 -19.36 1.10 4.63
CA ALA A 272 -18.67 -0.14 4.28
C ALA A 272 -19.38 -0.87 3.14
N GLU A 273 -18.65 -1.35 2.15
CA GLU A 273 -19.19 -2.11 1.02
C GLU A 273 -18.46 -3.45 0.87
N MET A 274 -19.23 -4.53 0.97
CA MET A 274 -18.78 -5.91 0.90
C MET A 274 -19.36 -6.56 -0.35
N MET A 275 -18.54 -6.62 -1.40
CA MET A 275 -18.87 -7.21 -2.69
C MET A 275 -17.90 -8.33 -3.11
N GLY A 276 -16.90 -8.62 -2.27
CA GLY A 276 -15.98 -9.75 -2.42
C GLY A 276 -16.26 -10.90 -1.46
N GLU A 277 -15.55 -12.00 -1.67
CA GLU A 277 -15.56 -13.15 -0.76
C GLU A 277 -14.68 -12.90 0.48
N GLY A 278 -14.86 -13.73 1.51
CA GLY A 278 -14.08 -13.66 2.75
C GLY A 278 -14.76 -12.88 3.87
N THR A 279 -13.98 -12.47 4.88
CA THR A 279 -14.50 -11.72 6.03
C THR A 279 -13.85 -10.34 6.15
N LEU A 280 -14.65 -9.28 6.24
CA LEU A 280 -14.23 -7.98 6.74
C LEU A 280 -14.63 -7.84 8.20
N MET A 281 -13.64 -7.56 9.04
CA MET A 281 -13.82 -7.33 10.47
C MET A 281 -13.60 -5.85 10.78
N LEU A 282 -14.63 -5.20 11.30
CA LEU A 282 -14.58 -3.84 11.82
C LEU A 282 -14.53 -3.91 13.34
N ASN A 283 -13.44 -3.43 13.95
CA ASN A 283 -13.26 -3.44 15.40
C ASN A 283 -13.11 -2.02 15.94
N MET A 284 -14.05 -1.54 16.75
CA MET A 284 -14.09 -0.15 17.24
C MET A 284 -13.98 0.85 16.07
N VAL A 285 -14.75 0.62 15.01
CA VAL A 285 -14.82 1.51 13.85
C VAL A 285 -16.13 2.30 13.94
N ASN A 286 -16.04 3.62 13.79
CA ASN A 286 -17.19 4.51 13.77
C ASN A 286 -17.41 5.02 12.34
N ILE A 287 -18.56 4.72 11.77
CA ILE A 287 -18.99 5.15 10.44
C ILE A 287 -20.16 6.10 10.61
N SER A 288 -20.06 7.30 10.05
CA SER A 288 -21.13 8.30 10.12
C SER A 288 -21.19 9.19 8.89
N GLN A 289 -22.26 9.99 8.76
CA GLN A 289 -22.48 10.96 7.67
C GLN A 289 -22.51 10.33 6.26
N VAL A 290 -22.90 9.06 6.18
CA VAL A 290 -23.09 8.30 4.93
C VAL A 290 -24.58 8.07 4.68
N GLN A 291 -25.00 7.86 3.43
CA GLN A 291 -26.40 7.48 3.14
C GLN A 291 -26.70 6.08 3.66
N MET A 292 -25.76 5.16 3.38
CA MET A 292 -25.83 3.77 3.78
C MET A 292 -24.64 3.45 4.67
N GLY A 293 -24.88 2.97 5.89
CA GLY A 293 -23.81 2.64 6.82
C GLY A 293 -22.97 1.45 6.32
N ALA A 294 -23.62 0.35 5.93
CA ALA A 294 -22.95 -0.72 5.19
C ALA A 294 -23.85 -1.42 4.17
N ARG A 295 -23.24 -1.96 3.12
CA ARG A 295 -23.84 -2.85 2.13
C ARG A 295 -23.08 -4.17 2.10
N VAL A 296 -23.78 -5.28 2.25
CA VAL A 296 -23.20 -6.62 2.27
C VAL A 296 -23.94 -7.52 1.30
N SER A 297 -23.45 -7.59 0.06
CA SER A 297 -24.00 -8.50 -0.96
C SER A 297 -23.23 -9.81 -1.04
N LYS A 298 -21.95 -9.82 -0.66
CA LYS A 298 -21.10 -11.02 -0.63
C LYS A 298 -20.21 -11.06 0.60
N GLY A 299 -19.68 -12.25 0.88
CA GLY A 299 -18.80 -12.49 2.01
C GLY A 299 -19.47 -12.19 3.36
N LYS A 300 -18.63 -11.90 4.35
CA LYS A 300 -19.06 -11.68 5.74
C LYS A 300 -18.55 -10.36 6.28
N LEU A 301 -19.45 -9.49 6.71
CA LEU A 301 -19.14 -8.33 7.53
C LEU A 301 -19.28 -8.69 9.00
N THR A 302 -18.20 -8.58 9.78
CA THR A 302 -18.23 -8.72 11.24
C THR A 302 -17.97 -7.37 11.89
N VAL A 303 -18.88 -6.91 12.74
CA VAL A 303 -18.77 -5.65 13.49
C VAL A 303 -18.56 -5.97 14.96
N MET A 304 -17.47 -5.48 15.55
CA MET A 304 -17.07 -5.71 16.94
C MET A 304 -16.87 -4.36 17.62
N GLY A 305 -17.90 -3.87 18.32
CA GLY A 305 -17.92 -2.51 18.87
C GLY A 305 -17.92 -1.40 17.80
N GLY A 306 -17.91 -0.15 18.27
CA GLY A 306 -18.08 1.02 17.41
C GLY A 306 -19.53 1.18 16.91
N GLY A 307 -19.72 2.02 15.90
CA GLY A 307 -21.05 2.36 15.38
C GLY A 307 -21.09 2.46 13.86
N ILE A 308 -22.14 1.89 13.25
CA ILE A 308 -22.45 2.06 11.83
C ILE A 308 -23.72 2.89 11.70
N GLN A 309 -23.57 4.15 11.29
CA GLN A 309 -24.67 5.09 11.14
C GLN A 309 -24.85 5.52 9.68
N GLY A 310 -26.01 5.18 9.12
CA GLY A 310 -26.49 5.69 7.83
C GLY A 310 -27.63 6.69 7.99
N ASN A 311 -27.64 7.72 7.14
CA ASN A 311 -28.69 8.74 7.10
C ASN A 311 -29.98 8.26 6.43
N THR A 312 -29.98 7.07 5.86
CA THR A 312 -31.18 6.39 5.34
C THR A 312 -31.21 4.97 5.90
N MET A 313 -30.16 4.20 5.62
CA MET A 313 -30.08 2.79 5.99
C MET A 313 -28.82 2.52 6.79
N GLY A 314 -28.96 1.86 7.95
CA GLY A 314 -27.81 1.45 8.75
C GLY A 314 -27.02 0.38 8.02
N VAL A 315 -27.58 -0.82 7.85
CA VAL A 315 -26.97 -1.89 7.07
C VAL A 315 -27.98 -2.54 6.11
N GLU A 316 -27.54 -2.82 4.89
CA GLU A 316 -28.22 -3.70 3.95
C GLU A 316 -27.43 -5.00 3.79
N VAL A 317 -28.11 -6.13 3.96
CA VAL A 317 -27.60 -7.47 3.63
C VAL A 317 -28.42 -8.02 2.47
N SER A 318 -27.77 -8.52 1.44
CA SER A 318 -28.43 -9.10 0.28
C SER A 318 -27.67 -10.28 -0.32
N GLU A 319 -28.30 -10.99 -1.26
CA GLU A 319 -27.72 -12.12 -1.99
C GLU A 319 -27.15 -13.19 -1.04
N LYS A 320 -25.81 -13.29 -0.97
CA LYS A 320 -25.07 -14.27 -0.14
C LYS A 320 -24.30 -13.59 0.99
N GLY A 321 -24.53 -12.30 1.19
CA GLY A 321 -23.90 -11.52 2.24
C GLY A 321 -24.29 -11.98 3.63
N VAL A 322 -23.35 -11.93 4.56
CA VAL A 322 -23.59 -12.24 5.97
C VAL A 322 -23.16 -11.08 6.83
N LEU A 323 -24.07 -10.57 7.65
CA LEU A 323 -23.73 -9.63 8.73
C LEU A 323 -23.65 -10.37 10.06
N LYS A 324 -22.53 -10.18 10.78
CA LYS A 324 -22.34 -10.62 12.16
C LYS A 324 -22.06 -9.41 13.03
N VAL A 325 -22.90 -9.18 14.04
CA VAL A 325 -22.73 -8.07 15.00
C VAL A 325 -22.35 -8.67 16.35
N MET A 326 -21.29 -8.16 16.97
CA MET A 326 -20.74 -8.66 18.23
C MET A 326 -20.39 -7.51 19.17
N GLY A 327 -20.48 -7.76 20.48
CA GLY A 327 -20.19 -6.77 21.53
C GLY A 327 -21.20 -5.62 21.54
N GLU A 328 -20.79 -4.47 22.07
CA GLU A 328 -21.61 -3.24 22.15
C GLU A 328 -21.56 -2.44 20.84
N ALA A 329 -21.72 -3.12 19.70
CA ALA A 329 -21.79 -2.45 18.40
C ALA A 329 -23.18 -1.86 18.17
N THR A 330 -23.25 -0.64 17.61
CA THR A 330 -24.51 0.01 17.25
C THR A 330 -24.69 0.09 15.74
N ILE A 331 -25.92 -0.15 15.28
CA ILE A 331 -26.33 0.05 13.89
C ILE A 331 -27.52 1.00 13.89
N VAL A 332 -27.40 2.12 13.18
CA VAL A 332 -28.40 3.18 13.14
C VAL A 332 -28.70 3.56 11.70
N GLY A 333 -29.99 3.56 11.36
CA GLY A 333 -30.52 4.13 10.13
C GLY A 333 -31.75 4.96 10.46
N THR A 334 -31.87 6.16 9.90
CA THR A 334 -33.00 7.06 10.18
C THR A 334 -34.32 6.51 9.61
N THR A 335 -34.26 5.81 8.48
CA THR A 335 -35.40 5.14 7.87
C THR A 335 -35.45 3.68 8.27
N MET A 336 -34.32 2.97 8.19
CA MET A 336 -34.23 1.56 8.52
C MET A 336 -32.86 1.21 9.09
N GLY A 337 -32.82 0.64 10.29
CA GLY A 337 -31.57 0.21 10.92
C GLY A 337 -30.89 -0.92 10.15
N LEU A 338 -31.61 -2.03 9.92
CA LEU A 338 -31.11 -3.21 9.21
C LEU A 338 -32.15 -3.67 8.18
N ARG A 339 -31.71 -3.88 6.93
CA ARG A 339 -32.48 -4.54 5.87
C ARG A 339 -31.80 -5.85 5.48
N VAL A 340 -32.57 -6.92 5.37
CA VAL A 340 -32.14 -8.18 4.75
C VAL A 340 -33.00 -8.41 3.51
N ALA A 341 -32.40 -8.39 2.33
CA ALA A 341 -33.09 -8.42 1.04
C ALA A 341 -32.45 -9.45 0.11
N GLY A 342 -33.14 -10.57 -0.12
CA GLY A 342 -32.62 -11.68 -0.92
C GLY A 342 -31.94 -12.71 -0.03
N GLY A 343 -32.69 -13.75 0.32
CA GLY A 343 -32.15 -15.03 0.77
C GLY A 343 -32.65 -16.09 -0.21
N GLU A 344 -31.78 -17.02 -0.60
CA GLU A 344 -32.22 -18.29 -1.16
C GLU A 344 -32.90 -19.06 -0.01
N CYS A 345 -34.21 -19.33 -0.15
CA CYS A 345 -34.96 -20.23 0.73
C CYS A 345 -34.46 -21.66 0.60
#